data_AF-A0A2D8JJL9-F1
#
_entry.id   AF-A0A2D8JJL9-F1
#
_cell.length_a   1.000
_cell.length_b   1.000
_cell.length_c   1.000
_cell.angle_alpha   90.00
_cell.angle_beta   90.00
_cell.angle_gamma   90.00
#
_symmetry.space_group_name_H-M   'P 1'
#
loop_
_entity.id
_entity.type
_entity.pdbx_description
1 polymer ?
#
loop_
_entity_poly.entity_id
_entity_poly.type
_entity_poly.pdbx_seq_one_letter_code
_entity_poly.pdbx_strand_id
1 'polypeptide(L)'
;TSSDTSSDTSSDTSSDTSSDTSSDTSSDTTNVIEVDLSAEGTVSGTDAADEFRYEFNDDGTSAEGNFIITLDNFDSANDKVVLVNKDGSSLSVLDFASKNGIDVVSETFSDRISISFTPDSNNSNGTLYINGVTGYDSDAGTFDSLILEIKAETDLAATSGGDFG
;
A
#
# COMPACT_ATOMS: atom_id res chain seq x y z
N THR A 1 -62.12 -6.79 55.90
CA THR A 1 -62.90 -5.55 55.72
C THR A 1 -61.97 -4.53 55.09
N SER A 2 -61.97 -4.37 53.76
CA SER A 2 -62.84 -3.41 53.04
C SER A 2 -62.50 -1.98 53.50
N SER A 3 -62.15 -0.98 52.68
CA SER A 3 -62.38 -0.78 51.25
C SER A 3 -61.50 0.38 50.75
N ASP A 4 -61.46 0.51 49.43
CA ASP A 4 -60.83 1.48 48.52
C ASP A 4 -60.95 2.97 48.86
N THR A 5 -60.05 3.80 48.30
CA THR A 5 -60.41 4.98 47.46
C THR A 5 -59.18 5.46 46.66
N SER A 6 -59.38 5.59 45.34
CA SER A 6 -58.44 5.97 44.28
C SER A 6 -58.14 7.48 44.20
N SER A 7 -57.00 7.86 43.61
CA SER A 7 -56.91 9.03 42.71
C SER A 7 -55.61 9.04 41.90
N ASP A 8 -55.76 9.29 40.61
CA ASP A 8 -54.80 9.36 39.51
C ASP A 8 -53.56 10.24 39.73
N THR A 9 -52.45 9.89 39.07
CA THR A 9 -51.56 10.84 38.39
C THR A 9 -50.79 10.11 37.30
N SER A 10 -51.08 10.45 36.03
CA SER A 10 -50.25 10.09 34.88
C SER A 10 -48.93 10.85 34.92
N SER A 11 -47.82 10.17 34.67
CA SER A 11 -46.57 10.82 34.23
C SER A 11 -45.67 9.80 33.56
N ASP A 12 -45.38 10.08 32.30
CA ASP A 12 -44.46 9.43 31.39
C ASP A 12 -43.09 9.10 32.00
N THR A 13 -42.52 7.94 31.65
CA THR A 13 -41.07 7.81 31.43
C THR A 13 -40.79 6.62 30.50
N SER A 14 -40.81 6.88 29.20
CA SER A 14 -40.13 6.01 28.22
C SER A 14 -38.64 6.36 28.24
N SER A 15 -37.79 5.42 28.63
CA SER A 15 -36.36 5.47 28.30
C SER A 15 -35.72 4.09 28.52
N ASP A 16 -36.11 3.10 27.71
CA ASP A 16 -35.29 1.91 27.54
C ASP A 16 -34.14 2.25 26.59
N THR A 17 -33.03 2.69 27.19
CA THR A 17 -31.75 2.84 26.48
C THR A 17 -31.13 1.45 26.34
N SER A 18 -31.45 0.77 25.24
CA SER A 18 -30.64 -0.36 24.76
C SER A 18 -29.24 0.16 24.44
N SER A 19 -28.26 -0.20 25.25
CA SER A 19 -26.85 0.03 25.00
C SER A 19 -26.34 -1.10 24.11
N ASP A 20 -26.62 -0.98 22.81
CA ASP A 20 -25.91 -1.75 21.81
C ASP A 20 -24.46 -1.26 21.80
N THR A 21 -23.60 -2.00 22.49
CA THR A 21 -22.15 -1.86 22.34
C THR A 21 -21.79 -2.45 20.99
N SER A 22 -21.94 -1.66 19.93
CA SER A 22 -21.31 -1.95 18.65
C SER A 22 -19.83 -2.09 18.90
N SER A 23 -19.35 -3.33 18.80
CA SER A 23 -17.94 -3.62 18.70
C SER A 23 -17.50 -3.11 17.33
N ASP A 24 -17.09 -1.84 17.27
CA ASP A 24 -16.35 -1.31 16.12
C ASP A 24 -15.05 -2.11 16.04
N THR A 25 -15.08 -3.15 15.21
CA THR A 25 -13.86 -3.65 14.59
C THR A 25 -13.48 -2.57 13.60
N SER A 26 -12.65 -1.61 14.04
CA SER A 26 -11.93 -0.74 13.12
C SER A 26 -11.22 -1.67 12.13
N SER A 27 -11.79 -1.79 10.93
CA SER A 27 -11.04 -2.33 9.81
C SER A 27 -10.00 -1.27 9.55
N ASP A 28 -8.75 -1.49 9.94
CA ASP A 28 -7.66 -0.60 9.57
C ASP A 28 -7.65 -0.55 8.03
N THR A 29 -8.14 0.56 7.48
CA THR A 29 -8.20 0.75 6.03
C THR A 29 -6.82 1.16 5.56
N THR A 30 -6.14 0.28 4.83
CA THR A 30 -4.90 0.63 4.13
C THR A 30 -5.20 1.69 3.07
N ASN A 31 -4.43 2.78 3.05
CA ASN A 31 -4.53 3.76 1.97
C ASN A 31 -3.74 3.24 0.77
N VAL A 32 -4.38 3.17 -0.39
CA VAL A 32 -3.69 2.82 -1.63
C VAL A 32 -3.19 4.12 -2.29
N ILE A 33 -1.89 4.19 -2.55
CA ILE A 33 -1.22 5.32 -3.19
C ILE A 33 -0.65 4.83 -4.52
N GLU A 34 -1.31 5.20 -5.61
CA GLU A 34 -0.78 4.97 -6.96
C GLU A 34 0.39 5.95 -7.21
N VAL A 35 1.56 5.40 -7.53
CA VAL A 35 2.75 6.17 -7.90
C VAL A 35 2.67 6.43 -9.40
N ASP A 36 2.01 7.53 -9.77
CA ASP A 36 1.86 8.02 -11.14
C ASP A 36 2.45 9.44 -11.23
N LEU A 37 3.71 9.53 -11.62
CA LEU A 37 4.42 10.80 -11.86
C LEU A 37 4.82 10.88 -13.32
N SER A 38 4.83 12.10 -13.88
CA SER A 38 5.28 12.34 -15.26
C SER A 38 6.70 12.93 -15.36
N ALA A 39 7.39 13.05 -14.23
CA ALA A 39 8.75 13.56 -14.10
C ALA A 39 9.35 13.14 -12.75
N GLU A 40 10.64 13.42 -12.55
CA GLU A 40 11.31 13.24 -11.26
C GLU A 40 10.52 13.85 -10.11
N GLY A 41 10.37 13.11 -9.02
CA GLY A 41 9.59 13.58 -7.89
C GLY A 41 9.58 12.67 -6.67
N THR A 42 8.78 13.09 -5.70
CA THR A 42 8.63 12.42 -4.42
C THR A 42 7.16 12.13 -4.17
N VAL A 43 6.86 10.91 -3.74
CA VAL A 43 5.58 10.50 -3.18
C VAL A 43 5.79 10.26 -1.69
N SER A 44 5.00 10.91 -0.85
CA SER A 44 5.15 10.82 0.61
C SER A 44 4.09 9.93 1.22
N GLY A 45 4.50 9.07 2.14
CA GLY A 45 3.60 8.34 3.03
C GLY A 45 2.94 9.20 4.09
N THR A 46 2.03 8.56 4.81
CA THR A 46 1.25 9.08 5.92
C THR A 46 1.62 8.32 7.20
N ASP A 47 1.01 8.71 8.34
CA ASP A 47 1.18 7.96 9.59
C ASP A 47 0.29 6.70 9.67
N ALA A 48 -0.58 6.48 8.67
CA ALA A 48 -1.44 5.32 8.57
C ALA A 48 -0.81 4.26 7.65
N ALA A 49 -1.34 3.04 7.64
CA ALA A 49 -0.84 1.99 6.76
C ALA A 49 -1.06 2.35 5.28
N ASP A 50 0.03 2.47 4.53
CA ASP A 50 0.01 2.81 3.11
C ASP A 50 0.48 1.65 2.21
N GLU A 51 -0.19 1.48 1.07
CA GLU A 51 0.21 0.60 -0.03
C GLU A 51 0.63 1.46 -1.23
N PHE A 52 1.94 1.58 -1.46
CA PHE A 52 2.48 2.27 -2.63
C PHE A 52 2.51 1.33 -3.82
N ARG A 53 1.84 1.71 -4.90
CA ARG A 53 1.80 0.92 -6.14
C ARG A 53 2.64 1.60 -7.20
N TYR A 54 3.70 0.93 -7.63
CA TYR A 54 4.59 1.41 -8.68
C TYR A 54 4.48 0.50 -9.90
N GLU A 55 4.19 1.06 -11.07
CA GLU A 55 3.98 0.28 -12.28
C GLU A 55 5.28 0.04 -13.07
N PHE A 56 5.41 -1.16 -13.61
CA PHE A 56 6.47 -1.52 -14.57
C PHE A 56 5.92 -2.46 -15.65
N ASN A 57 6.59 -2.47 -16.80
CA ASN A 57 6.22 -3.32 -17.93
C ASN A 57 6.84 -4.71 -17.79
N ASP A 58 6.30 -5.74 -18.45
CA ASP A 58 6.80 -7.12 -18.29
C ASP A 58 8.26 -7.31 -18.75
N ASP A 59 8.76 -6.42 -19.61
CA ASP A 59 10.18 -6.36 -20.01
C ASP A 59 11.12 -5.78 -18.93
N GLY A 60 10.57 -5.35 -17.80
CA GLY A 60 11.29 -4.77 -16.67
C GLY A 60 11.53 -3.26 -16.78
N THR A 61 11.09 -2.60 -17.84
CA THR A 61 11.16 -1.14 -17.93
C THR A 61 10.16 -0.48 -16.99
N SER A 62 10.51 0.68 -16.43
CA SER A 62 9.57 1.47 -15.64
C SER A 62 8.42 1.97 -16.51
N ALA A 63 7.18 1.93 -15.99
CA ALA A 63 6.02 2.53 -16.66
C ALA A 63 5.96 4.05 -16.48
N GLU A 64 6.54 4.56 -15.39
CA GLU A 64 6.64 5.98 -15.09
C GLU A 64 7.57 6.71 -16.06
N GLY A 65 8.62 6.01 -16.52
CA GLY A 65 9.61 6.53 -17.46
C GLY A 65 11.01 6.58 -16.88
N ASN A 66 11.92 7.26 -17.57
CA ASN A 66 13.36 7.23 -17.25
C ASN A 66 13.77 8.35 -16.28
N PHE A 67 13.16 8.36 -15.11
CA PHE A 67 13.49 9.32 -14.07
C PHE A 67 13.46 8.70 -12.68
N ILE A 68 13.92 9.47 -11.71
CA ILE A 68 14.00 9.08 -10.32
C ILE A 68 12.68 9.43 -9.61
N ILE A 69 12.04 8.42 -9.02
CA ILE A 69 10.94 8.60 -8.07
C ILE A 69 11.43 8.20 -6.69
N THR A 70 11.10 9.00 -5.67
CA THR A 70 11.41 8.71 -4.28
C THR A 70 10.13 8.52 -3.48
N LEU A 71 10.00 7.40 -2.77
CA LEU A 71 9.05 7.22 -1.69
C LEU A 71 9.70 7.73 -0.41
N ASP A 72 9.07 8.72 0.23
CA ASP A 72 9.55 9.35 1.45
C ASP A 72 8.53 9.20 2.58
N ASN A 73 8.96 9.35 3.83
CA ASN A 73 8.13 9.06 5.01
C ASN A 73 7.50 7.65 4.98
N PHE A 74 8.24 6.64 4.50
CA PHE A 74 7.77 5.25 4.51
C PHE A 74 7.86 4.68 5.94
N ASP A 75 6.73 4.29 6.51
CA ASP A 75 6.67 3.58 7.80
C ASP A 75 6.87 2.08 7.58
N SER A 76 8.11 1.62 7.70
CA SER A 76 8.49 0.20 7.56
C SER A 76 7.67 -0.81 8.38
N ALA A 77 6.98 -0.37 9.44
CA ALA A 77 6.15 -1.25 10.26
C ALA A 77 4.74 -1.46 9.70
N ASN A 78 4.21 -0.49 8.95
CA ASN A 78 2.80 -0.46 8.53
C ASN A 78 2.64 -0.34 7.01
N ASP A 79 3.65 0.16 6.31
CA ASP A 79 3.61 0.40 4.87
C ASP A 79 4.16 -0.78 4.08
N LYS A 80 3.73 -0.87 2.83
CA LYS A 80 4.26 -1.81 1.85
C LYS A 80 4.36 -1.19 0.47
N VAL A 81 5.23 -1.77 -0.35
CA VAL A 81 5.34 -1.45 -1.78
C VAL A 81 4.85 -2.65 -2.60
N VAL A 82 4.02 -2.36 -3.59
CA VAL A 82 3.59 -3.31 -4.60
C VAL A 82 4.12 -2.85 -5.95
N LEU A 83 5.02 -3.61 -6.56
CA LEU A 83 5.40 -3.41 -7.95
C LEU A 83 4.37 -4.11 -8.84
N VAL A 84 3.69 -3.32 -9.66
CA VAL A 84 2.60 -3.77 -10.53
C VAL A 84 3.16 -4.09 -11.90
N ASN A 85 3.17 -5.37 -12.27
CA ASN A 85 3.53 -5.84 -13.59
C ASN A 85 2.31 -5.69 -14.52
N LYS A 86 2.27 -4.64 -15.34
CA LYS A 86 1.09 -4.26 -16.14
C LYS A 86 0.64 -5.36 -17.09
N ASP A 87 1.59 -5.91 -17.86
CA ASP A 87 1.30 -6.87 -18.93
C ASP A 87 1.76 -8.30 -18.61
N GLY A 88 2.28 -8.52 -17.40
CA GLY A 88 2.87 -9.79 -16.99
C GLY A 88 2.19 -10.43 -15.79
N SER A 89 2.78 -11.53 -15.33
CA SER A 89 2.31 -12.27 -14.15
C SER A 89 2.92 -11.74 -12.86
N SER A 90 2.29 -12.07 -11.73
CA SER A 90 2.89 -11.96 -10.40
C SER A 90 4.21 -12.72 -10.33
N LEU A 91 5.19 -12.18 -9.60
CA LEU A 91 6.54 -12.73 -9.46
C LEU A 91 6.92 -12.82 -7.98
N SER A 92 7.90 -13.69 -7.68
CA SER A 92 8.65 -13.51 -6.44
C SER A 92 9.61 -12.31 -6.57
N VAL A 93 10.04 -11.73 -5.45
CA VAL A 93 11.07 -10.68 -5.43
C VAL A 93 12.35 -11.20 -6.10
N LEU A 94 12.72 -12.46 -5.85
CA LEU A 94 13.90 -13.08 -6.43
C LEU A 94 13.81 -13.19 -7.96
N ASP A 95 12.66 -13.62 -8.49
CA ASP A 95 12.44 -13.70 -9.95
C ASP A 95 12.45 -12.32 -10.60
N PHE A 96 11.88 -11.31 -9.94
CA PHE A 96 11.91 -9.92 -10.39
C PHE A 96 13.35 -9.38 -10.43
N ALA A 97 14.09 -9.52 -9.33
CA ALA A 97 15.47 -9.03 -9.24
C ALA A 97 16.44 -9.80 -10.17
N SER A 98 16.07 -11.01 -10.58
CA SER A 98 16.84 -11.80 -11.56
C SER A 98 16.57 -11.41 -13.01
N LYS A 99 15.60 -10.53 -13.29
CA LYS A 99 15.36 -10.01 -14.65
C LYS A 99 16.57 -9.20 -15.13
N ASN A 100 16.93 -9.38 -16.40
CA ASN A 100 18.03 -8.63 -16.99
C ASN A 100 17.72 -7.13 -17.02
N GLY A 101 18.62 -6.32 -16.46
CA GLY A 101 18.49 -4.87 -16.42
C GLY A 101 17.86 -4.33 -15.14
N ILE A 102 17.24 -5.20 -14.32
CA ILE A 102 16.82 -4.84 -12.97
C ILE A 102 18.04 -4.92 -12.04
N ASP A 103 18.20 -3.89 -11.22
CA ASP A 103 19.19 -3.86 -10.14
C ASP A 103 18.51 -3.42 -8.84
N VAL A 104 18.66 -4.21 -7.79
CA VAL A 104 18.09 -3.94 -6.46
C VAL A 104 19.24 -3.85 -5.46
N VAL A 105 19.39 -2.67 -4.85
CA VAL A 105 20.55 -2.36 -4.00
C VAL A 105 20.06 -1.83 -2.65
N SER A 106 20.68 -2.33 -1.58
CA SER A 106 20.56 -1.71 -0.26
C SER A 106 21.65 -0.66 -0.05
N GLU A 107 21.26 0.60 0.01
CA GLU A 107 22.14 1.75 0.24
C GLU A 107 22.23 2.06 1.74
N THR A 108 23.03 1.27 2.48
CA THR A 108 23.08 1.34 3.95
C THR A 108 23.53 2.70 4.52
N PHE A 109 24.27 3.51 3.76
CA PHE A 109 24.66 4.86 4.20
C PHE A 109 23.57 5.90 3.99
N SER A 110 22.66 5.64 3.05
CA SER A 110 21.53 6.52 2.72
C SER A 110 20.23 6.09 3.41
N ASP A 111 20.25 4.97 4.15
CA ASP A 111 19.07 4.35 4.76
C ASP A 111 17.93 4.15 3.74
N ARG A 112 18.27 3.49 2.63
CA ARG A 112 17.37 3.34 1.48
C ARG A 112 17.57 2.02 0.73
N ILE A 113 16.49 1.53 0.10
CA ILE A 113 16.56 0.59 -1.03
C ILE A 113 16.43 1.37 -2.37
N SER A 114 17.30 1.05 -3.32
CA SER A 114 17.18 1.51 -4.71
C SER A 114 16.84 0.35 -5.65
N ILE A 115 15.88 0.59 -6.55
CA ILE A 115 15.49 -0.32 -7.62
C ILE A 115 15.68 0.42 -8.93
N SER A 116 16.71 0.06 -9.69
CA SER A 116 16.89 0.53 -11.06
C SER A 116 16.21 -0.45 -12.01
N PHE A 117 15.37 0.08 -12.88
CA PHE A 117 14.62 -0.69 -13.86
C PHE A 117 15.43 -0.91 -15.14
N THR A 118 14.98 -1.86 -15.98
CA THR A 118 15.59 -2.14 -17.27
C THR A 118 15.70 -0.85 -18.09
N PRO A 119 16.86 -0.57 -18.73
CA PRO A 119 16.98 0.58 -19.62
C PRO A 119 16.00 0.51 -20.79
N ASP A 120 15.44 1.65 -21.16
CA ASP A 120 14.58 1.79 -22.31
C ASP A 120 15.37 1.78 -23.64
N SER A 121 14.66 2.01 -24.75
CA SER A 121 15.26 2.11 -26.09
C SER A 121 16.30 3.23 -26.25
N ASN A 122 16.31 4.23 -25.36
CA ASN A 122 17.27 5.31 -25.32
C ASN A 122 18.44 5.02 -24.36
N ASN A 123 18.49 3.81 -23.79
CA ASN A 123 19.50 3.37 -22.83
C ASN A 123 19.48 4.18 -21.51
N SER A 124 18.31 4.70 -21.14
CA SER A 124 18.05 5.38 -19.88
C SER A 124 17.15 4.51 -19.02
N ASN A 125 17.33 4.54 -17.70
CA ASN A 125 16.54 3.75 -16.76
C ASN A 125 15.66 4.65 -15.89
N GLY A 126 14.50 4.12 -15.48
CA GLY A 126 13.77 4.61 -14.33
C GLY A 126 14.42 4.10 -13.04
N THR A 127 14.31 4.83 -11.95
CA THR A 127 14.77 4.37 -10.63
C THR A 127 13.75 4.71 -9.56
N LEU A 128 13.42 3.72 -8.73
CA LEU A 128 12.63 3.89 -7.52
C LEU A 128 13.55 3.88 -6.30
N TYR A 129 13.44 4.93 -5.50
CA TYR A 129 14.08 5.06 -4.21
C TYR A 129 13.03 4.90 -3.11
N ILE A 130 13.32 4.08 -2.11
CA ILE A 130 12.44 3.85 -0.95
C ILE A 130 13.25 4.23 0.30
N ASN A 131 13.03 5.43 0.83
CA ASN A 131 13.76 5.92 2.00
C ASN A 131 13.26 5.26 3.30
N GLY A 132 14.12 5.18 4.31
CA GLY A 132 13.80 4.63 5.63
C GLY A 132 13.76 3.10 5.69
N VAL A 133 14.30 2.43 4.67
CA VAL A 133 14.32 0.96 4.61
C VAL A 133 15.69 0.40 4.18
N THR A 134 16.05 -0.78 4.71
CA THR A 134 17.36 -1.42 4.47
C THR A 134 17.26 -2.95 4.39
N GLY A 135 18.39 -3.59 4.06
CA GLY A 135 18.60 -5.01 4.31
C GLY A 135 18.15 -5.94 3.20
N TYR A 136 18.49 -5.65 1.94
CA TYR A 136 18.21 -6.55 0.82
C TYR A 136 19.17 -7.76 0.82
N ASP A 137 18.62 -8.97 0.93
CA ASP A 137 19.30 -10.24 0.69
C ASP A 137 18.99 -10.72 -0.74
N SER A 138 19.98 -10.60 -1.63
CA SER A 138 19.84 -10.96 -3.04
C SER A 138 19.71 -12.47 -3.30
N ASP A 139 20.16 -13.31 -2.38
CA ASP A 139 20.06 -14.77 -2.55
C ASP A 139 18.66 -15.26 -2.14
N ALA A 140 18.05 -14.60 -1.17
CA ALA A 140 16.70 -14.92 -0.68
C ALA A 140 15.58 -14.10 -1.35
N GLY A 141 15.89 -12.94 -1.92
CA GLY A 141 14.88 -11.99 -2.40
C GLY A 141 14.06 -11.41 -1.25
N THR A 142 14.69 -11.07 -0.13
CA THR A 142 14.01 -10.57 1.08
C THR A 142 14.63 -9.27 1.56
N PHE A 143 13.87 -8.52 2.37
CA PHE A 143 14.31 -7.28 2.98
C PHE A 143 14.18 -7.34 4.51
N ASP A 144 15.06 -6.65 5.24
CA ASP A 144 14.97 -6.55 6.71
C ASP A 144 13.80 -5.68 7.16
N SER A 145 13.50 -4.60 6.43
CA SER A 145 12.53 -3.59 6.85
C SER A 145 11.57 -3.12 5.74
N LEU A 146 11.45 -3.86 4.64
CA LEU A 146 10.55 -3.54 3.54
C LEU A 146 9.65 -4.74 3.22
N ILE A 147 8.34 -4.50 3.15
CA ILE A 147 7.41 -5.44 2.54
C ILE A 147 7.29 -5.06 1.07
N LEU A 148 7.88 -5.87 0.19
CA LEU A 148 7.80 -5.72 -1.26
C LEU A 148 7.04 -6.90 -1.87
N GLU A 149 5.99 -6.61 -2.62
CA GLU A 149 5.26 -7.60 -3.42
C GLU A 149 5.34 -7.27 -4.91
N ILE A 150 5.36 -8.29 -5.77
CA ILE A 150 5.31 -8.12 -7.22
C ILE A 150 4.03 -8.80 -7.72
N LYS A 151 3.08 -8.00 -8.20
CA LYS A 151 1.75 -8.47 -8.58
C LYS A 151 1.50 -8.23 -10.06
N ALA A 152 0.81 -9.15 -10.72
CA ALA A 152 0.15 -8.84 -11.98
C ALA A 152 -0.90 -7.75 -11.75
N GLU A 153 -1.07 -6.84 -12.71
CA GLU A 153 -2.16 -5.85 -12.67
C GLU A 153 -3.53 -6.54 -12.49
N THR A 154 -3.73 -7.71 -13.09
CA THR A 154 -4.97 -8.50 -12.97
C THR A 154 -5.22 -9.07 -11.57
N ASP A 155 -4.18 -9.17 -10.73
CA ASP A 155 -4.28 -9.67 -9.37
C ASP A 155 -4.63 -8.56 -8.37
N LEU A 156 -4.52 -7.30 -8.80
CA LEU A 156 -5.03 -6.18 -8.03
C LEU A 156 -6.55 -6.19 -8.17
N ALA A 157 -7.26 -6.26 -7.03
CA ALA A 157 -8.70 -6.15 -7.05
C ALA A 157 -9.06 -4.88 -7.81
N ALA A 158 -9.93 -4.99 -8.82
CA ALA A 158 -10.56 -3.83 -9.39
C ALA A 158 -11.21 -3.07 -8.24
N THR A 159 -10.70 -1.88 -7.91
CA THR A 159 -11.46 -0.86 -7.20
C THR A 159 -12.56 -0.38 -8.16
N SER A 160 -13.43 -1.30 -8.61
CA SER A 160 -14.62 -0.94 -9.33
C SER A 160 -15.50 -0.21 -8.34
N GLY A 161 -15.52 1.11 -8.50
CA GLY A 161 -16.36 2.02 -7.76
C GLY A 161 -17.78 1.52 -7.67
N GLY A 162 -18.43 1.89 -6.56
CA GLY A 162 -19.79 1.51 -6.23
C GLY A 162 -20.70 1.57 -7.46
N ASP A 163 -21.29 0.42 -7.76
CA ASP A 163 -22.49 0.29 -8.56
C ASP A 163 -23.58 1.16 -7.90
N PHE A 164 -23.78 2.36 -8.42
CA PHE A 164 -24.94 3.17 -8.08
C PHE A 164 -26.11 2.66 -8.91
N GLY A 165 -26.97 1.88 -8.26
CA GLY A 165 -28.24 1.40 -8.82
C GLY A 165 -29.22 2.49 -9.20
#